data_AF-A0ABD1EIQ2-F1
#
_entry.id   AF-A0ABD1EIQ2-F1
#
_cell.length_a   1.000
_cell.length_b   1.000
_cell.length_c   1.000
_cell.angle_alpha   90.00
_cell.angle_beta   90.00
_cell.angle_gamma   90.00
#
_symmetry.space_group_name_H-M   'P 1'
#
loop_
_entity.id
_entity.type
_entity.pdbx_description
1 polymer ?
#
loop_
_entity_poly.entity_id
_entity_poly.type
_entity_poly.pdbx_seq_one_letter_code
_entity_poly.pdbx_strand_id
1 'polypeptide(L)'
;MKITENSSSGIAQINVADNGLNQIVIVAGANQFLNSTDVENAKELISSAKVLVMQLETPVDTAIQVMRLSTGISILNGAPGLTEYNKNLLKLPSIFCVNENEASLFTNLPVNNLKEAEVAARTLITKGCKSVLITLGSQGAIYLTNDNTRPIFKATAPSVKSIDTTGAGDAFIGALAFCLAKFPRSSIEKCIQAACIVASDSVTRLGTQISFPGVEILERIKDFFEEE
;
A
#
# COMPACT_ATOMS: atom_id res chain seq x y z
N MET A 1 21.14 10.67 -11.00
CA MET A 1 20.08 9.87 -11.66
C MET A 1 20.79 8.90 -12.59
N LYS A 2 20.54 7.59 -12.47
CA LYS A 2 21.13 6.55 -13.34
C LYS A 2 20.25 6.38 -14.58
N ILE A 3 20.87 6.23 -15.75
CA ILE A 3 20.17 5.92 -17.01
C ILE A 3 20.34 4.42 -17.28
N THR A 4 19.24 3.73 -17.58
CA THR A 4 19.27 2.34 -18.05
C THR A 4 19.36 2.36 -19.57
N GLU A 5 20.52 2.01 -20.13
CA GLU A 5 20.72 1.98 -21.58
C GLU A 5 19.77 0.99 -22.25
N ASN A 6 19.34 1.31 -23.48
CA ASN A 6 18.46 0.47 -24.31
C ASN A 6 17.10 0.12 -23.69
N SER A 7 16.59 0.94 -22.76
CA SER A 7 15.28 0.76 -22.15
C SER A 7 14.54 2.10 -22.05
N SER A 8 13.23 2.12 -22.34
CA SER A 8 12.40 3.30 -22.05
C SER A 8 12.13 3.41 -20.55
N SER A 9 11.69 4.59 -20.10
CA SER A 9 10.96 4.68 -18.84
C SER A 9 9.73 3.77 -18.87
N GLY A 10 9.30 3.30 -17.70
CA GLY A 10 8.05 2.56 -17.58
C GLY A 10 6.86 3.43 -17.98
N ILE A 11 5.86 2.82 -18.61
CA ILE A 11 4.61 3.48 -19.00
C ILE A 11 3.42 2.63 -18.56
N ALA A 12 2.34 3.30 -18.17
CA ALA A 12 1.04 2.69 -17.96
C ALA A 12 0.02 3.44 -18.82
N GLN A 13 -0.60 2.76 -19.77
CA GLN A 13 -1.73 3.29 -20.53
C GLN A 13 -3.02 2.87 -19.85
N ILE A 14 -3.77 3.84 -19.34
CA ILE A 14 -5.03 3.63 -18.63
C ILE A 14 -6.16 4.10 -19.53
N ASN A 15 -7.01 3.16 -19.95
CA ASN A 15 -8.26 3.46 -20.65
C ASN A 15 -9.40 3.40 -19.63
N VAL A 16 -10.26 4.41 -19.59
CA VAL A 16 -11.42 4.46 -18.69
C VAL A 16 -12.69 4.56 -19.53
N ALA A 17 -13.65 3.66 -19.31
CA ALA A 17 -14.96 3.67 -19.95
C ALA A 17 -15.93 4.63 -19.23
N ASP A 18 -17.02 5.03 -19.91
CA ASP A 18 -18.02 5.96 -19.36
C ASP A 18 -18.66 5.48 -18.04
N ASN A 19 -18.65 4.17 -17.79
CA ASN A 19 -19.15 3.57 -16.55
C ASN A 19 -18.10 3.46 -15.44
N GLY A 20 -16.90 4.05 -15.63
CA GLY A 20 -15.80 4.06 -14.66
C GLY A 20 -14.95 2.78 -14.64
N LEU A 21 -15.26 1.78 -15.47
CA LEU A 21 -14.37 0.61 -15.62
C LEU A 21 -13.08 1.04 -16.30
N ASN A 22 -11.95 0.53 -15.84
CA ASN A 22 -10.64 0.82 -16.41
C ASN A 22 -9.95 -0.44 -16.95
N GLN A 23 -9.08 -0.23 -17.95
CA GLN A 23 -8.15 -1.22 -18.48
C GLN A 23 -6.76 -0.58 -18.48
N ILE A 24 -5.79 -1.27 -17.88
CA ILE A 24 -4.42 -0.78 -17.75
C ILE A 24 -3.47 -1.69 -18.53
N VAL A 25 -2.66 -1.10 -19.42
CA VAL A 25 -1.56 -1.76 -20.12
C VAL A 25 -0.25 -1.21 -19.59
N ILE A 26 0.57 -2.06 -18.98
CA ILE A 26 1.84 -1.66 -18.35
C ILE A 26 3.01 -2.19 -19.16
N VAL A 27 3.97 -1.30 -19.44
CA VAL A 27 5.31 -1.66 -19.89
C VAL A 27 6.26 -1.21 -18.80
N ALA A 28 6.87 -2.15 -18.07
CA ALA A 28 7.71 -1.84 -16.91
C ALA A 28 8.94 -0.98 -17.27
N GLY A 29 9.50 -1.16 -18.48
CA GLY A 29 10.65 -0.39 -18.96
C GLY A 29 11.84 -0.49 -18.00
N ALA A 30 12.47 0.64 -17.68
CA ALA A 30 13.61 0.71 -16.78
C ALA A 30 13.35 0.15 -15.36
N ASN A 31 12.10 0.10 -14.90
CA ASN A 31 11.75 -0.39 -13.55
C ASN A 31 12.16 -1.85 -13.34
N GLN A 32 12.10 -2.67 -14.39
CA GLN A 32 12.47 -4.10 -14.33
C GLN A 32 13.98 -4.34 -14.15
N PHE A 33 14.80 -3.30 -14.33
CA PHE A 33 16.26 -3.38 -14.23
C PHE A 33 16.81 -2.91 -12.88
N LEU A 34 15.94 -2.48 -11.96
CA LEU A 34 16.34 -2.17 -10.59
C LEU A 34 16.90 -3.43 -9.93
N ASN A 35 18.15 -3.37 -9.48
CA ASN A 35 18.90 -4.55 -9.05
C ASN A 35 19.64 -4.35 -7.73
N SER A 36 20.36 -5.38 -7.29
CA SER A 36 21.09 -5.41 -6.02
C SER A 36 22.16 -4.33 -5.88
N THR A 37 22.84 -3.94 -6.96
CA THR A 37 23.81 -2.85 -6.92
C THR A 37 23.13 -1.52 -6.61
N ASP A 38 21.95 -1.28 -7.19
CA ASP A 38 21.16 -0.07 -6.90
C ASP A 38 20.72 -0.04 -5.44
N VAL A 39 20.37 -1.19 -4.86
CA VAL A 39 20.02 -1.33 -3.44
C VAL A 39 21.22 -1.07 -2.52
N GLU A 40 22.38 -1.66 -2.80
CA GLU A 40 23.58 -1.45 -1.98
C GLU A 40 24.01 0.02 -1.99
N ASN A 41 23.93 0.69 -3.15
CA ASN A 41 24.21 2.13 -3.25
C ASN A 41 23.26 3.00 -2.41
N ALA A 42 22.03 2.53 -2.15
CA ALA A 42 21.03 3.23 -1.36
C ALA A 42 20.94 2.74 0.11
N LYS A 43 21.80 1.80 0.52
CA LYS A 43 21.69 1.08 1.80
C LYS A 43 21.65 1.99 3.03
N GLU A 44 22.51 3.00 3.10
CA GLU A 44 22.54 3.93 4.23
C GLU A 44 21.22 4.72 4.34
N LEU A 45 20.68 5.17 3.20
CA LEU A 45 19.38 5.84 3.15
C LEU A 45 18.24 4.91 3.58
N ILE A 46 18.21 3.69 3.05
CA ILE A 46 17.18 2.69 3.39
C ILE A 46 17.21 2.37 4.89
N SER A 47 18.40 2.11 5.43
CA SER A 47 18.58 1.69 6.83
C SER A 47 18.35 2.80 7.86
N SER A 48 18.38 4.08 7.45
CA SER A 48 18.11 5.23 8.32
C SER A 48 16.67 5.75 8.20
N ALA A 49 15.88 5.25 7.25
CA ALA A 49 14.51 5.68 7.03
C ALA A 49 13.58 5.25 8.18
N LYS A 50 12.73 6.19 8.64
CA LYS A 50 11.68 5.90 9.63
C LYS A 50 10.61 4.95 9.08
N VAL A 51 10.25 5.16 7.81
CA VAL A 51 9.27 4.38 7.08
C VAL A 51 9.83 4.05 5.71
N LEU A 52 9.75 2.78 5.32
CA LEU A 52 10.05 2.28 3.98
C LEU A 52 8.75 1.83 3.33
N VAL A 53 8.54 2.21 2.07
CA VAL A 53 7.42 1.71 1.25
C VAL A 53 7.98 1.06 -0.01
N MET A 54 7.50 -0.15 -0.34
CA MET A 54 7.76 -0.81 -1.62
C MET A 54 6.45 -1.35 -2.21
N GLN A 55 6.44 -1.56 -3.53
CA GLN A 55 5.40 -2.27 -4.28
C GLN A 55 6.05 -3.41 -5.09
N LEU A 56 5.26 -4.15 -5.88
CA LEU A 56 5.72 -5.28 -6.72
C LEU A 56 5.83 -4.93 -8.21
N GLU A 57 5.91 -3.65 -8.57
CA GLU A 57 6.19 -3.16 -9.93
C GLU A 57 7.70 -3.09 -10.28
N THR A 58 8.54 -3.61 -9.38
CA THR A 58 9.98 -3.81 -9.57
C THR A 58 10.31 -5.29 -9.34
N PRO A 59 11.50 -5.79 -9.70
CA PRO A 59 11.85 -7.18 -9.46
C PRO A 59 11.66 -7.57 -7.98
N VAL A 60 10.92 -8.66 -7.75
CA VAL A 60 10.54 -9.11 -6.40
C VAL A 60 11.77 -9.35 -5.52
N ASP A 61 12.85 -9.88 -6.08
CA ASP A 61 14.11 -10.10 -5.36
C ASP A 61 14.74 -8.79 -4.88
N THR A 62 14.64 -7.72 -5.67
CA THR A 62 15.08 -6.37 -5.29
C THR A 62 14.22 -5.84 -4.14
N ALA A 63 12.89 -5.98 -4.20
CA ALA A 63 12.00 -5.60 -3.10
C ALA A 63 12.32 -6.36 -1.80
N ILE A 64 12.59 -7.66 -1.89
CA ILE A 64 13.03 -8.49 -0.75
C ILE A 64 14.34 -7.97 -0.16
N GLN A 65 15.31 -7.57 -0.99
CA GLN A 65 16.60 -7.03 -0.52
C GLN A 65 16.41 -5.69 0.21
N VAL A 66 15.64 -4.76 -0.37
CA VAL A 66 15.34 -3.46 0.26
C VAL A 66 14.63 -3.66 1.59
N MET A 67 13.63 -4.56 1.64
CA MET A 67 12.88 -4.89 2.86
C MET A 67 13.76 -5.44 3.98
N ARG A 68 14.81 -6.20 3.65
CA ARG A 68 15.77 -6.72 4.65
C ARG A 68 16.65 -5.64 5.26
N LEU A 69 16.90 -4.55 4.54
CA LEU A 69 17.72 -3.43 5.01
C LEU A 69 16.93 -2.43 5.87
N SER A 70 15.60 -2.48 5.82
CA SER A 70 14.73 -1.60 6.60
C SER A 70 14.91 -1.84 8.10
N THR A 71 15.21 -0.78 8.84
CA THR A 71 15.22 -0.80 10.31
C THR A 71 13.97 -0.14 10.91
N GLY A 72 13.35 0.78 10.16
CA GLY A 72 12.07 1.41 10.49
C GLY A 72 10.85 0.57 10.12
N ILE A 73 9.67 1.20 10.11
CA ILE A 73 8.41 0.55 9.73
C ILE A 73 8.42 0.32 8.22
N SER A 74 8.31 -0.92 7.78
CA SER A 74 8.24 -1.26 6.36
C SER A 74 6.81 -1.60 5.94
N ILE A 75 6.34 -0.98 4.86
CA ILE A 75 5.07 -1.26 4.21
C ILE A 75 5.37 -1.87 2.85
N LEU A 76 4.92 -3.11 2.64
CA LEU A 76 4.91 -3.70 1.30
C LEU A 76 3.48 -3.65 0.77
N ASN A 77 3.27 -2.86 -0.29
CA ASN A 77 2.08 -2.97 -1.11
C ASN A 77 2.20 -4.22 -1.98
N GLY A 78 1.34 -5.22 -1.80
CA GLY A 78 1.29 -6.43 -2.60
C GLY A 78 0.68 -6.20 -3.99
N ALA A 79 0.96 -5.07 -4.62
CA ALA A 79 0.42 -4.68 -5.91
C ALA A 79 1.53 -4.64 -6.98
N PRO A 80 1.35 -5.27 -8.15
CA PRO A 80 0.24 -6.16 -8.49
C PRO A 80 0.30 -7.48 -7.69
N GLY A 81 -0.87 -8.09 -7.48
CA GLY A 81 -0.98 -9.34 -6.73
C GLY A 81 -0.28 -10.51 -7.42
N LEU A 82 0.28 -11.43 -6.62
CA LEU A 82 1.02 -12.60 -7.11
C LEU A 82 0.34 -13.90 -6.68
N THR A 83 0.31 -14.88 -7.58
CA THR A 83 -0.09 -16.26 -7.27
C THR A 83 1.11 -17.14 -6.89
N GLU A 84 2.29 -16.83 -7.44
CA GLU A 84 3.55 -17.52 -7.15
C GLU A 84 4.59 -16.53 -6.63
N TYR A 85 5.12 -16.78 -5.43
CA TYR A 85 6.05 -15.87 -4.78
C TYR A 85 6.90 -16.58 -3.72
N ASN A 86 8.06 -16.01 -3.41
CA ASN A 86 8.89 -16.45 -2.31
C ASN A 86 8.20 -16.13 -0.97
N LYS A 87 8.01 -17.13 -0.09
CA LYS A 87 7.37 -16.95 1.23
C LYS A 87 8.05 -15.87 2.09
N ASN A 88 9.33 -15.59 1.87
CA ASN A 88 10.03 -14.50 2.57
C ASN A 88 9.43 -13.13 2.27
N LEU A 89 8.79 -12.94 1.10
CA LEU A 89 8.13 -11.69 0.74
C LEU A 89 7.11 -11.25 1.80
N LEU A 90 6.35 -12.20 2.36
CA LEU A 90 5.32 -11.94 3.36
C LEU A 90 5.88 -11.73 4.77
N LYS A 91 7.04 -12.31 5.08
CA LYS A 91 7.60 -12.33 6.44
C LYS A 91 8.38 -11.08 6.81
N LEU A 92 8.91 -10.38 5.81
CA LEU A 92 9.78 -9.23 5.98
C LEU A 92 9.03 -7.96 6.43
N PRO A 93 7.97 -7.51 5.72
CA PRO A 93 7.38 -6.20 5.99
C PRO A 93 6.77 -6.15 7.38
N SER A 94 6.82 -4.96 8.01
CA SER A 94 6.04 -4.67 9.21
C SER A 94 4.55 -4.74 8.90
N ILE A 95 4.14 -4.20 7.74
CA ILE A 95 2.76 -4.15 7.26
C ILE A 95 2.72 -4.66 5.82
N PHE A 96 1.99 -5.77 5.60
CA PHE A 96 1.66 -6.24 4.25
C PHE A 96 0.29 -5.68 3.87
N CYS A 97 0.25 -4.79 2.88
CA CYS A 97 -0.95 -4.09 2.43
C CYS A 97 -1.39 -4.62 1.07
N VAL A 98 -2.68 -4.93 0.92
CA VAL A 98 -3.31 -5.41 -0.33
C VAL A 98 -4.73 -4.88 -0.44
N ASN A 99 -5.29 -4.82 -1.64
CA ASN A 99 -6.75 -4.70 -1.84
C ASN A 99 -7.43 -6.08 -1.85
N GLU A 100 -8.75 -6.11 -2.10
CA GLU A 100 -9.52 -7.36 -2.17
C GLU A 100 -8.98 -8.34 -3.22
N ASN A 101 -8.73 -7.87 -4.44
CA ASN A 101 -8.27 -8.71 -5.55
C ASN A 101 -6.88 -9.29 -5.29
N GLU A 102 -5.96 -8.47 -4.78
CA GLU A 102 -4.61 -8.88 -4.41
C GLU A 102 -4.64 -9.87 -3.24
N ALA A 103 -5.43 -9.59 -2.19
CA ALA A 103 -5.65 -10.52 -1.09
C ALA A 103 -6.15 -11.87 -1.60
N SER A 104 -7.07 -11.87 -2.56
CA SER A 104 -7.54 -13.08 -3.22
C SER A 104 -6.43 -13.84 -3.94
N LEU A 105 -5.56 -13.16 -4.69
CA LEU A 105 -4.43 -13.78 -5.39
C LEU A 105 -3.43 -14.41 -4.41
N PHE A 106 -3.04 -13.67 -3.36
CA PHE A 106 -2.08 -14.17 -2.37
C PHE A 106 -2.64 -15.29 -1.50
N THR A 107 -3.95 -15.37 -1.28
CA THR A 107 -4.57 -16.40 -0.43
C THR A 107 -5.14 -17.57 -1.21
N ASN A 108 -5.41 -17.39 -2.50
CA ASN A 108 -6.25 -18.27 -3.32
C ASN A 108 -7.66 -18.46 -2.72
N LEU A 109 -8.22 -17.39 -2.14
CA LEU A 109 -9.56 -17.34 -1.55
C LEU A 109 -10.33 -16.15 -2.12
N PRO A 110 -11.67 -16.24 -2.30
CA PRO A 110 -12.47 -15.08 -2.68
C PRO A 110 -12.48 -14.03 -1.56
N VAL A 111 -12.51 -12.75 -1.94
CA VAL A 111 -12.64 -11.59 -1.04
C VAL A 111 -13.69 -10.62 -1.60
N ASN A 112 -14.96 -10.95 -1.42
CA ASN A 112 -16.09 -10.16 -1.95
C ASN A 112 -16.83 -9.37 -0.86
N ASN A 113 -16.54 -9.66 0.41
CA ASN A 113 -17.20 -9.04 1.55
C ASN A 113 -16.26 -9.01 2.77
N LEU A 114 -16.67 -8.27 3.79
CA LEU A 114 -15.89 -8.08 5.02
C LEU A 114 -15.51 -9.41 5.70
N LYS A 115 -16.41 -10.39 5.73
CA LYS A 115 -16.16 -11.68 6.39
C LYS A 115 -15.07 -12.47 5.64
N GLU A 116 -15.14 -12.47 4.32
CA GLU A 116 -14.11 -13.07 3.46
C GLU A 116 -12.77 -12.35 3.59
N ALA A 117 -12.77 -11.02 3.67
CA ALA A 117 -11.56 -10.24 3.91
C ALA A 117 -10.90 -10.59 5.26
N GLU A 118 -11.69 -10.75 6.33
CA GLU A 118 -11.18 -11.20 7.63
C GLU A 118 -10.53 -12.60 7.56
N VAL A 119 -11.13 -13.52 6.80
CA VAL A 119 -10.55 -14.86 6.56
C VAL A 119 -9.23 -14.74 5.81
N ALA A 120 -9.21 -13.98 4.70
CA ALA A 120 -8.00 -13.76 3.91
C ALA A 120 -6.86 -13.13 4.73
N ALA A 121 -7.18 -12.13 5.56
CA ALA A 121 -6.22 -11.50 6.47
C ALA A 121 -5.62 -12.51 7.44
N ARG A 122 -6.44 -13.37 8.06
CA ARG A 122 -5.97 -14.44 8.94
C ARG A 122 -5.10 -15.46 8.20
N THR A 123 -5.47 -15.84 6.97
CA THR A 123 -4.65 -16.72 6.14
C THR A 123 -3.28 -16.11 5.85
N LEU A 124 -3.20 -14.80 5.54
CA LEU A 124 -1.94 -14.10 5.32
C LEU A 124 -1.06 -14.05 6.58
N ILE A 125 -1.66 -13.86 7.76
CA ILE A 125 -0.97 -14.00 9.05
C ILE A 125 -0.40 -15.42 9.21
N THR A 126 -1.20 -16.47 8.96
CA THR A 126 -0.72 -17.86 9.01
C THR A 126 0.40 -18.14 8.01
N LYS A 127 0.41 -17.46 6.86
CA LYS A 127 1.51 -17.53 5.88
C LYS A 127 2.77 -16.79 6.31
N GLY A 128 2.73 -16.02 7.41
CA GLY A 128 3.89 -15.44 8.07
C GLY A 128 3.94 -13.92 8.12
N CYS A 129 2.87 -13.22 7.70
CA CYS A 129 2.81 -11.76 7.84
C CYS A 129 2.83 -11.36 9.32
N LYS A 130 3.58 -10.29 9.65
CA LYS A 130 3.56 -9.68 11.00
C LYS A 130 2.25 -8.94 11.24
N SER A 131 1.83 -8.17 10.24
CA SER A 131 0.51 -7.55 10.17
C SER A 131 0.03 -7.47 8.73
N VAL A 132 -1.29 -7.44 8.58
CA VAL A 132 -1.99 -7.42 7.30
C VAL A 132 -2.98 -6.27 7.31
N LEU A 133 -2.94 -5.47 6.25
CA LEU A 133 -3.87 -4.37 5.98
C LEU A 133 -4.57 -4.68 4.66
N ILE A 134 -5.90 -4.81 4.68
CA ILE A 134 -6.70 -5.01 3.47
C ILE A 134 -7.56 -3.77 3.26
N THR A 135 -7.33 -3.05 2.15
CA THR A 135 -8.22 -1.95 1.73
C THR A 135 -9.47 -2.53 1.07
N LEU A 136 -10.63 -1.94 1.36
CA LEU A 136 -11.96 -2.42 0.96
C LEU A 136 -12.75 -1.35 0.17
N GLY A 137 -12.04 -0.53 -0.61
CA GLY A 137 -12.61 0.60 -1.33
C GLY A 137 -13.43 1.53 -0.44
N SER A 138 -14.70 1.75 -0.81
CA SER A 138 -15.63 2.61 -0.07
C SER A 138 -16.04 2.08 1.31
N GLN A 139 -15.68 0.84 1.66
CA GLN A 139 -15.90 0.28 3.00
C GLN A 139 -14.76 0.62 3.97
N GLY A 140 -13.67 1.21 3.50
CA GLY A 140 -12.50 1.56 4.33
C GLY A 140 -11.42 0.49 4.27
N ALA A 141 -10.98 0.00 5.44
CA ALA A 141 -9.92 -1.00 5.52
C ALA A 141 -10.05 -1.87 6.77
N ILE A 142 -9.46 -3.06 6.74
CA ILE A 142 -9.26 -3.89 7.94
C ILE A 142 -7.78 -4.08 8.22
N TYR A 143 -7.43 -4.11 9.50
CA TYR A 143 -6.07 -4.32 9.96
C TYR A 143 -6.02 -5.38 11.06
N LEU A 144 -5.07 -6.30 10.91
CA LEU A 144 -4.86 -7.41 11.84
C LEU A 144 -3.36 -7.62 12.04
N THR A 145 -2.97 -7.92 13.27
CA THR A 145 -1.61 -8.35 13.63
C THR A 145 -1.55 -9.85 13.90
N ASN A 146 -0.36 -10.43 13.90
CA ASN A 146 -0.14 -11.82 14.33
C ASN A 146 -0.31 -12.02 15.85
N ASP A 147 -0.45 -10.94 16.61
CA ASP A 147 -0.87 -10.96 18.00
C ASP A 147 -2.37 -11.28 18.11
N ASN A 148 -2.68 -12.53 18.47
CA ASN A 148 -4.04 -13.04 18.62
C ASN A 148 -4.82 -12.40 19.79
N THR A 149 -4.17 -11.60 20.65
CA THR A 149 -4.86 -10.86 21.71
C THR A 149 -5.51 -9.57 21.22
N ARG A 150 -5.06 -9.06 20.06
CA ARG A 150 -5.61 -7.84 19.45
C ARG A 150 -6.76 -8.18 18.51
N PRO A 151 -7.92 -7.50 18.65
CA PRO A 151 -9.01 -7.67 17.70
C PRO A 151 -8.63 -7.11 16.32
N ILE A 152 -9.37 -7.54 15.30
CA ILE A 152 -9.29 -6.92 13.97
C ILE A 152 -9.79 -5.48 14.09
N PHE A 153 -8.96 -4.53 13.68
CA PHE A 153 -9.35 -3.13 13.56
C PHE A 153 -10.07 -2.90 12.23
N LYS A 154 -11.16 -2.12 12.25
CA LYS A 154 -11.95 -1.76 11.08
C LYS A 154 -11.94 -0.24 10.96
N ALA A 155 -11.30 0.27 9.92
CA ALA A 155 -11.35 1.67 9.54
C ALA A 155 -12.51 1.90 8.57
N THR A 156 -13.17 3.05 8.70
CA THR A 156 -14.29 3.44 7.83
C THR A 156 -13.83 4.48 6.82
N ALA A 157 -14.25 4.35 5.57
CA ALA A 157 -14.04 5.40 4.57
C ALA A 157 -15.20 6.42 4.64
N PRO A 158 -14.92 7.72 4.61
CA PRO A 158 -15.95 8.73 4.40
C PRO A 158 -16.78 8.45 3.14
N SER A 159 -18.10 8.57 3.25
CA SER A 159 -19.00 8.51 2.11
C SER A 159 -18.83 9.77 1.27
N VAL A 160 -18.41 9.59 0.02
CA VAL A 160 -18.15 10.67 -0.93
C VAL A 160 -18.72 10.30 -2.30
N LYS A 161 -19.01 11.31 -3.12
CA LYS A 161 -19.33 11.08 -4.53
C LYS A 161 -18.02 10.86 -5.29
N SER A 162 -17.74 9.60 -5.61
CA SER A 162 -16.60 9.19 -6.45
C SER A 162 -16.72 9.77 -7.87
N ILE A 163 -15.62 10.30 -8.39
CA ILE A 163 -15.45 10.70 -9.79
C ILE A 163 -14.49 9.75 -10.50
N ASP A 164 -13.34 9.45 -9.89
CA ASP A 164 -12.32 8.53 -10.42
C ASP A 164 -11.59 7.88 -9.25
N THR A 165 -11.55 6.55 -9.19
CA THR A 165 -10.91 5.80 -8.09
C THR A 165 -9.46 5.45 -8.38
N THR A 166 -8.94 5.80 -9.55
CA THR A 166 -7.60 5.44 -10.00
C THR A 166 -6.54 6.05 -9.09
N GLY A 167 -5.74 5.20 -8.43
CA GLY A 167 -4.67 5.62 -7.51
C GLY A 167 -5.09 5.85 -6.07
N ALA A 168 -6.35 5.60 -5.70
CA ALA A 168 -6.81 5.76 -4.31
C ALA A 168 -6.01 4.90 -3.31
N GLY A 169 -5.58 3.70 -3.73
CA GLY A 169 -4.70 2.84 -2.94
C GLY A 169 -3.33 3.45 -2.69
N ASP A 170 -2.75 4.11 -3.70
CA ASP A 170 -1.46 4.80 -3.54
C ASP A 170 -1.59 6.04 -2.64
N ALA A 171 -2.68 6.80 -2.78
CA ALA A 171 -3.01 7.90 -1.87
C ALA A 171 -3.14 7.41 -0.42
N PHE A 172 -3.83 6.29 -0.21
CA PHE A 172 -3.96 5.64 1.10
C PHE A 172 -2.58 5.25 1.67
N ILE A 173 -1.75 4.54 0.91
CA ILE A 173 -0.45 4.06 1.37
C ILE A 173 0.51 5.22 1.64
N GLY A 174 0.52 6.24 0.77
CA GLY A 174 1.29 7.46 0.96
C GLY A 174 0.90 8.21 2.23
N ALA A 175 -0.41 8.36 2.47
CA ALA A 175 -0.94 8.96 3.69
C ALA A 175 -0.58 8.16 4.95
N LEU A 176 -0.70 6.83 4.91
CA LEU A 176 -0.33 5.96 6.00
C LEU A 176 1.17 6.10 6.33
N ALA A 177 2.02 6.06 5.30
CA ALA A 177 3.46 6.23 5.47
C ALA A 177 3.82 7.60 6.06
N PHE A 178 3.17 8.67 5.59
CA PHE A 178 3.31 10.01 6.15
C PHE A 178 2.93 10.04 7.63
N CYS A 179 1.77 9.53 7.99
CA CYS A 179 1.28 9.55 9.37
C CYS A 179 2.22 8.78 10.31
N LEU A 180 2.67 7.60 9.91
CA LEU A 180 3.62 6.78 10.68
C LEU A 180 4.99 7.48 10.86
N ALA A 181 5.46 8.21 9.85
CA ALA A 181 6.73 8.94 9.93
C ALA A 181 6.64 10.22 10.77
N LYS A 182 5.50 10.93 10.68
CA LYS A 182 5.29 12.24 11.29
C LYS A 182 4.77 12.16 12.72
N PHE A 183 3.93 11.18 13.03
CA PHE A 183 3.26 11.01 14.32
C PHE A 183 3.63 9.66 14.97
N PRO A 184 4.91 9.44 15.33
CA PRO A 184 5.39 8.13 15.78
C PRO A 184 4.83 7.67 17.15
N ARG A 185 4.15 8.56 17.89
CA ARG A 185 3.47 8.25 19.16
C ARG A 185 2.02 7.80 18.97
N SER A 186 1.44 8.05 17.81
CA SER A 186 0.05 7.72 17.54
C SER A 186 -0.10 6.24 17.21
N SER A 187 -1.27 5.68 17.53
CA SER A 187 -1.56 4.30 17.17
C SER A 187 -1.65 4.13 15.65
N ILE A 188 -1.29 2.95 15.16
CA ILE A 188 -1.42 2.61 13.74
C ILE A 188 -2.87 2.70 13.27
N GLU A 189 -3.84 2.38 14.14
CA GLU A 189 -5.27 2.53 13.89
C GLU A 189 -5.66 3.96 13.52
N LYS A 190 -5.13 4.95 14.26
CA LYS A 190 -5.34 6.38 13.95
C LYS A 190 -4.75 6.74 12.60
N CYS A 191 -3.53 6.27 12.30
CA CYS A 191 -2.88 6.48 11.01
C CYS A 191 -3.67 5.86 9.84
N ILE A 192 -4.21 4.65 10.01
CA ILE A 192 -5.04 3.97 9.01
C ILE A 192 -6.34 4.75 8.78
N GLN A 193 -7.01 5.19 9.85
CA GLN A 193 -8.25 5.95 9.74
C GLN A 193 -8.04 7.30 9.04
N ALA A 194 -6.93 7.99 9.33
CA ALA A 194 -6.52 9.19 8.60
C ALA A 194 -6.24 8.89 7.12
N ALA A 195 -5.55 7.80 6.82
CA ALA A 195 -5.28 7.38 5.44
C ALA A 195 -6.56 7.10 4.65
N CYS A 196 -7.60 6.52 5.27
CA CYS A 196 -8.92 6.38 4.64
C CYS A 196 -9.53 7.73 4.24
N ILE A 197 -9.37 8.78 5.06
CA ILE A 197 -9.88 10.12 4.75
C ILE A 197 -9.14 10.72 3.55
N VAL A 198 -7.82 10.60 3.51
CA VAL A 198 -6.99 11.07 2.39
C VAL A 198 -7.37 10.35 1.09
N ALA A 199 -7.52 9.02 1.14
CA ALA A 199 -7.93 8.22 0.00
C ALA A 199 -9.34 8.59 -0.49
N SER A 200 -10.31 8.74 0.42
CA SER A 200 -11.66 9.21 0.07
C SER A 200 -11.65 10.61 -0.54
N ASP A 201 -10.70 11.48 -0.21
CA ASP A 201 -10.60 12.78 -0.87
C ASP A 201 -10.06 12.66 -2.30
N SER A 202 -9.06 11.80 -2.51
CA SER A 202 -8.46 11.59 -3.84
C SER A 202 -9.49 11.18 -4.89
N VAL A 203 -10.48 10.35 -4.52
CA VAL A 203 -11.48 9.86 -5.48
C VAL A 203 -12.49 10.91 -5.94
N THR A 204 -12.48 12.10 -5.36
CA THR A 204 -13.42 13.20 -5.69
C THR A 204 -12.96 14.04 -6.89
N ARG A 205 -11.81 13.72 -7.49
CA ARG A 205 -11.22 14.43 -8.63
C ARG A 205 -10.74 13.43 -9.69
N LEU A 206 -10.58 13.89 -10.92
CA LEU A 206 -10.08 13.06 -12.02
C LEU A 206 -8.57 12.85 -11.94
N GLY A 207 -8.12 11.66 -12.33
CA GLY A 207 -6.72 11.33 -12.52
C GLY A 207 -6.02 10.80 -11.28
N THR A 208 -4.86 10.17 -11.48
CA THR A 208 -4.08 9.52 -10.41
C THR A 208 -3.37 10.54 -9.52
N GLN A 209 -2.11 10.88 -9.80
CA GLN A 209 -1.32 11.75 -8.92
C GLN A 209 -1.92 13.16 -8.78
N ILE A 210 -2.56 13.66 -9.84
CA ILE A 210 -3.18 15.00 -9.84
C ILE A 210 -4.42 15.09 -8.94
N SER A 211 -5.04 13.96 -8.57
CA SER A 211 -6.17 13.96 -7.64
C SER A 211 -5.74 13.93 -6.18
N PHE A 212 -4.47 13.60 -5.88
CA PHE A 212 -3.99 13.49 -4.52
C PHE A 212 -4.08 14.86 -3.82
N PRO A 213 -4.63 14.92 -2.60
CA PRO A 213 -4.82 16.19 -1.93
C PRO A 213 -3.50 16.81 -1.49
N GLY A 214 -3.47 18.13 -1.40
CA GLY A 214 -2.34 18.90 -0.89
C GLY A 214 -2.36 18.99 0.64
N VAL A 215 -1.64 19.99 1.16
CA VAL A 215 -1.46 20.22 2.61
C VAL A 215 -2.77 20.52 3.34
N GLU A 216 -3.81 20.96 2.62
CA GLU A 216 -5.13 21.23 3.17
C GLU A 216 -5.80 19.99 3.80
N ILE A 217 -5.42 18.78 3.38
CA ILE A 217 -5.94 17.54 3.96
C ILE A 217 -5.49 17.35 5.41
N LEU A 218 -4.39 17.99 5.82
CA LEU A 218 -3.86 17.89 7.18
C LEU A 218 -4.85 18.44 8.20
N GLU A 219 -5.59 19.49 7.87
CA GLU A 219 -6.64 20.03 8.74
C GLU A 219 -7.78 19.04 8.97
N ARG A 220 -8.05 18.15 8.01
CA ARG A 220 -9.12 17.14 8.11
C ARG A 220 -8.70 15.89 8.89
N ILE A 221 -7.41 15.70 9.11
CA ILE A 221 -6.88 14.55 9.84
C ILE A 221 -6.19 14.93 11.16
N LYS A 222 -6.10 16.22 11.49
CA LYS A 222 -5.40 16.68 12.70
C LYS A 222 -5.98 16.12 14.00
N ASP A 223 -7.31 15.96 14.07
CA ASP A 223 -8.01 15.46 15.27
C ASP A 223 -7.59 14.04 15.65
N PHE A 224 -6.99 13.27 14.72
CA PHE A 224 -6.44 11.95 15.04
C PHE A 224 -5.13 12.04 15.82
N PHE A 225 -4.39 13.14 15.68
CA PHE A 225 -3.00 13.29 16.10
C PHE A 225 -2.77 14.40 17.13
N GLU A 226 -3.77 15.24 17.40
CA GLU A 226 -3.75 16.13 18.56
C GLU A 226 -3.74 15.27 19.84
N GLU A 227 -2.73 15.49 20.69
CA GLU A 227 -2.62 14.88 22.02
C GLU A 227 -3.69 15.52 22.93
N GLU A 228 -4.47 14.70 23.65
CA GLU A 228 -4.99 15.12 24.96
C GLU A 228 -3.82 15.23 25.96
#